data_AF-A0A7Y5M7F6-F1
#
_entry.id   AF-A0A7Y5M7F6-F1
#
_cell.length_a   1.000
_cell.length_b   1.000
_cell.length_c   1.000
_cell.angle_alpha   90.00
_cell.angle_beta   90.00
_cell.angle_gamma   90.00
#
_symmetry.space_group_name_H-M   'P 1'
#
loop_
_entity.id
_entity.type
_entity.pdbx_description
1 polymer ?
#
loop_
_entity_poly.entity_id
_entity_poly.type
_entity_poly.pdbx_seq_one_letter_code
_entity_poly.pdbx_strand_id
1 'polypeptide(L)'
;MKLLVYSDLHLDMFPWDWKPSTQQMQGIDAVVLAGDIAEGTRGLVWARDTFPDTAIVYIDGNHEFYGQHWDKHGDIMRQRAREREIHYLESEAVTIAGVRILGCTLWTDYALNGGDDRLQFMSHARHAMNDYKLIRITRSPLYGHNRYRLFPAMAASRHEASRRWLAQELRVGTEEGERERSKEDGGAQGHDSNASCHPPTVVVTHHAPHPKSIPEGFWDHWLTPCYASDLTDLMGP
;
A
#
# COMPACT_ATOMS: atom_id res chain seq x y z
N MET A 1 3.30 16.33 -11.27
CA MET A 1 3.62 15.85 -9.92
C MET A 1 4.97 15.15 -9.93
N LYS A 2 5.84 15.44 -8.96
CA LYS A 2 7.09 14.74 -8.70
C LYS A 2 7.05 14.13 -7.30
N LEU A 3 7.15 12.81 -7.25
CA LEU A 3 7.16 12.03 -6.01
C LEU A 3 8.58 11.65 -5.62
N LEU A 4 8.88 11.70 -4.33
CA LEU A 4 10.05 11.07 -3.75
C LEU A 4 9.60 9.80 -3.02
N VAL A 5 10.05 8.63 -3.47
CA VAL A 5 9.52 7.34 -3.02
C VAL A 5 10.59 6.58 -2.23
N TYR A 6 10.21 6.03 -1.07
CA TYR A 6 11.00 5.07 -0.30
C TYR A 6 10.13 3.89 0.12
N SER A 7 10.73 2.71 0.26
CA SER A 7 10.15 1.52 0.85
C SER A 7 11.27 0.71 1.51
N ASP A 8 10.92 -0.27 2.36
CA ASP A 8 11.84 -1.29 2.87
C ASP A 8 13.11 -0.72 3.52
N LEU A 9 12.97 0.43 4.21
CA LEU A 9 14.09 1.06 4.91
C LEU A 9 14.47 0.28 6.18
N HIS A 10 13.50 -0.40 6.81
CA HIS A 10 13.68 -1.21 8.02
C HIS A 10 14.55 -0.54 9.10
N LEU A 11 14.20 0.69 9.49
CA LEU A 11 15.00 1.54 10.37
C LEU A 11 15.23 0.95 11.78
N ASP A 12 14.42 -0.03 12.20
CA ASP A 12 14.62 -0.78 13.46
C ASP A 12 15.81 -1.73 13.39
N MET A 13 16.12 -2.22 12.20
CA MET A 13 17.22 -3.14 11.95
C MET A 13 18.47 -2.41 11.47
N PHE A 14 18.28 -1.37 10.65
CA PHE A 14 19.34 -0.60 10.04
C PHE A 14 19.09 0.90 10.28
N PRO A 15 19.42 1.41 11.49
CA PRO A 15 19.27 2.83 11.77
C PRO A 15 19.99 3.68 10.72
N TRP A 16 19.24 4.59 10.11
CA TRP A 16 19.73 5.42 9.02
C TRP A 16 19.61 6.90 9.40
N ASP A 17 20.75 7.50 9.77
CA ASP A 17 20.84 8.93 10.06
C ASP A 17 21.13 9.69 8.75
N TRP A 18 20.08 9.85 7.95
CA TRP A 18 20.14 10.55 6.68
C TRP A 18 19.00 11.56 6.59
N LYS A 19 19.30 12.73 6.01
CA LYS A 19 18.30 13.74 5.68
C LYS A 19 18.57 14.30 4.28
N PRO A 20 17.51 14.58 3.49
CA PRO A 20 17.67 15.21 2.19
C PRO A 20 18.15 16.66 2.37
N SER A 21 19.03 17.11 1.49
CA SER A 21 19.33 18.54 1.35
C SER A 21 18.13 19.29 0.79
N THR A 22 18.06 20.61 1.05
CA THR A 22 17.04 21.49 0.47
C THR A 22 17.00 21.39 -1.05
N GLN A 23 18.16 21.23 -1.70
CA GLN A 23 18.24 21.07 -3.16
C GLN A 23 17.60 19.76 -3.62
N GLN A 24 17.77 18.66 -2.88
CA GLN A 24 17.11 17.38 -3.20
C GLN A 24 15.59 17.45 -3.04
N MET A 25 15.11 18.26 -2.09
CA MET A 25 13.67 18.49 -1.87
C MET A 25 13.05 19.48 -2.86
N GLN A 26 13.85 20.19 -3.65
CA GLN A 26 13.33 21.20 -4.57
C GLN A 26 12.42 20.59 -5.64
N GLY A 27 11.18 21.08 -5.67
CA GLY A 27 10.16 20.64 -6.63
C GLY A 27 9.59 19.24 -6.37
N ILE A 28 9.81 18.66 -5.17
CA ILE A 28 9.08 17.47 -4.72
C ILE A 28 7.71 17.90 -4.20
N ASP A 29 6.65 17.33 -4.77
CA ASP A 29 5.27 17.65 -4.37
C ASP A 29 4.83 16.82 -3.15
N ALA A 30 5.28 15.55 -3.09
CA ALA A 30 5.01 14.66 -1.98
C ALA A 30 6.10 13.59 -1.82
N VAL A 31 6.28 13.14 -0.58
CA VAL A 31 7.06 11.94 -0.23
C VAL A 31 6.09 10.78 -0.07
N VAL A 32 6.39 9.64 -0.69
CA VAL A 32 5.64 8.39 -0.54
C VAL A 32 6.51 7.38 0.19
N LEU A 33 6.00 6.89 1.32
CA LEU A 33 6.60 5.84 2.13
C LEU A 33 5.77 4.56 1.94
N ALA A 34 6.25 3.68 1.08
CA ALA A 34 5.55 2.52 0.55
C ALA A 34 5.74 1.24 1.39
N GLY A 35 5.64 1.38 2.72
CA GLY A 35 5.71 0.28 3.67
C GLY A 35 7.13 -0.16 4.06
N ASP A 36 7.19 -0.93 5.15
CA ASP A 36 8.41 -1.48 5.75
C ASP A 36 9.46 -0.40 6.06
N ILE A 37 9.01 0.76 6.53
CA ILE A 37 9.90 1.84 6.98
C ILE A 37 10.41 1.54 8.38
N ALA A 38 9.49 1.22 9.30
CA ALA A 38 9.81 0.83 10.66
C ALA A 38 8.63 0.13 11.35
N GLU A 39 8.89 -0.66 12.39
CA GLU A 39 7.90 -1.37 13.18
C GLU A 39 6.96 -0.40 13.92
N GLY A 40 5.68 -0.78 13.98
CA GLY A 40 4.65 0.00 14.65
C GLY A 40 4.50 1.40 14.07
N THR A 41 4.47 2.41 14.93
CA THR A 41 4.27 3.81 14.53
C THR A 41 5.58 4.58 14.40
N ARG A 42 6.73 3.91 14.50
CA ARG A 42 8.04 4.58 14.54
C ARG A 42 8.37 5.27 13.22
N GLY A 43 7.94 4.68 12.10
CA GLY A 43 8.15 5.24 10.76
C GLY A 43 7.51 6.61 10.60
N LEU A 44 6.35 6.85 11.23
CA LEU A 44 5.68 8.15 11.20
C LEU A 44 6.49 9.26 11.87
N VAL A 45 7.20 8.95 12.96
CA VAL A 45 8.07 9.90 13.65
C VAL A 45 9.24 10.27 12.75
N TRP A 46 9.96 9.26 12.26
CA TRP A 46 11.08 9.46 11.36
C TRP A 46 10.67 10.22 10.08
N ALA A 47 9.52 9.91 9.52
CA ALA A 47 9.01 10.54 8.31
C ALA A 47 8.84 12.06 8.49
N ARG A 48 8.15 12.48 9.55
CA ARG A 48 7.94 13.91 9.81
C ARG A 48 9.24 14.62 10.20
N ASP A 49 10.15 13.96 10.93
CA ASP A 49 11.45 14.54 11.29
C ASP A 49 12.40 14.70 10.09
N THR A 50 12.26 13.83 9.08
CA THR A 50 13.09 13.83 7.87
C THR A 50 12.54 14.78 6.80
N PHE A 51 11.22 14.91 6.70
CA PHE A 51 10.52 15.72 5.70
C PHE A 51 9.56 16.72 6.37
N PRO A 52 10.06 17.71 7.12
CA PRO A 52 9.23 18.57 7.96
C PRO A 52 8.18 19.37 7.17
N ASP A 53 8.55 19.88 5.99
CA ASP A 53 7.74 20.84 5.23
C ASP A 53 7.10 20.26 3.95
N THR A 54 7.09 18.93 3.80
CA THR A 54 6.57 18.25 2.60
C THR A 54 5.34 17.43 2.94
N ALA A 55 4.42 17.29 1.99
CA ALA A 55 3.31 16.36 2.12
C ALA A 55 3.85 14.92 2.13
N ILE A 56 3.37 14.11 3.08
CA ILE A 56 3.82 12.73 3.26
C ILE A 56 2.62 11.81 3.08
N VAL A 57 2.73 10.87 2.16
CA VAL A 57 1.85 9.71 2.02
C VAL A 57 2.56 8.50 2.61
N TYR A 58 1.89 7.80 3.51
CA TYR A 58 2.43 6.63 4.20
C TYR A 58 1.46 5.46 4.05
N ILE A 59 1.95 4.30 3.63
CA ILE A 59 1.23 3.04 3.76
C ILE A 59 2.04 2.09 4.64
N ASP A 60 1.35 1.17 5.30
CA ASP A 60 2.04 0.10 6.03
C ASP A 60 2.62 -0.92 5.05
N GLY A 61 3.72 -1.55 5.47
CA GLY A 61 4.10 -2.88 5.02
C GLY A 61 3.75 -3.92 6.07
N ASN A 62 4.32 -5.12 6.01
CA ASN A 62 4.09 -6.13 7.04
C ASN A 62 4.90 -5.86 8.31
N HIS A 63 6.05 -5.17 8.23
CA HIS A 63 6.88 -4.85 9.39
C HIS A 63 6.23 -3.83 10.33
N GLU A 64 5.43 -2.88 9.84
CA GLU A 64 4.64 -1.99 10.69
C GLU A 64 3.75 -2.79 11.66
N PHE A 65 3.26 -3.98 11.26
CA PHE A 65 2.46 -4.86 12.10
C PHE A 65 3.25 -5.71 13.10
N TYR A 66 4.58 -5.75 13.05
CA TYR A 66 5.38 -6.61 13.94
C TYR A 66 5.23 -6.21 15.40
N GLY A 67 4.93 -7.19 16.25
CA GLY A 67 4.60 -6.98 17.66
C GLY A 67 3.22 -6.34 17.91
N GLN A 68 2.52 -5.92 16.85
CA GLN A 68 1.24 -5.22 16.92
C GLN A 68 0.04 -6.18 16.85
N HIS A 69 -1.14 -5.64 17.13
CA HIS A 69 -2.41 -6.33 16.97
C HIS A 69 -3.02 -6.04 15.60
N TRP A 70 -3.18 -7.09 14.79
CA TRP A 70 -3.72 -7.08 13.43
C TRP A 70 -4.98 -6.23 13.25
N ASP A 71 -5.88 -6.29 14.23
CA ASP A 71 -7.21 -5.67 14.24
C ASP A 71 -7.21 -4.24 14.79
N LYS A 72 -6.15 -3.80 15.48
CA LYS A 72 -6.08 -2.48 16.13
C LYS A 72 -5.04 -1.55 15.53
N HIS A 73 -4.03 -2.12 14.89
CA HIS A 73 -2.86 -1.37 14.44
C HIS A 73 -3.24 -0.23 13.49
N GLY A 74 -4.10 -0.48 12.49
CA GLY A 74 -4.52 0.55 11.54
C GLY A 74 -5.18 1.76 12.19
N ASP A 75 -5.98 1.58 13.25
CA ASP A 75 -6.60 2.70 13.97
C ASP A 75 -5.57 3.52 14.75
N ILE A 76 -4.59 2.85 15.35
CA ILE A 76 -3.46 3.49 16.01
C ILE A 76 -2.62 4.28 14.99
N MET A 77 -2.33 3.69 13.82
CA MET A 77 -1.59 4.35 12.74
C MET A 77 -2.32 5.60 12.26
N ARG A 78 -3.64 5.50 11.97
CA ARG A 78 -4.46 6.66 11.60
C ARG A 78 -4.39 7.78 12.63
N GLN A 79 -4.52 7.45 13.92
CA GLN A 79 -4.44 8.45 14.98
C GLN A 79 -3.05 9.13 15.00
N ARG A 80 -1.98 8.33 15.00
CA ARG A 80 -0.60 8.86 15.09
C ARG A 80 -0.15 9.62 13.85
N ALA A 81 -0.66 9.24 12.67
CA ALA A 81 -0.40 9.95 11.42
C ALA A 81 -1.09 11.32 11.41
N ARG A 82 -2.35 11.40 11.87
CA ARG A 82 -3.07 12.67 12.03
C ARG A 82 -2.37 13.64 12.96
N GLU A 83 -1.86 13.16 14.09
CA GLU A 83 -1.05 13.95 15.05
C GLU A 83 0.23 14.54 14.43
N ARG A 84 0.66 14.04 13.26
CA ARG A 84 1.89 14.44 12.54
C ARG A 84 1.61 14.99 11.15
N GLU A 85 0.34 15.24 10.83
CA GLU A 85 -0.08 15.74 9.52
C GLU A 85 0.40 14.85 8.36
N ILE A 86 0.36 13.53 8.54
CA ILE A 86 0.74 12.53 7.53
C ILE A 86 -0.53 11.91 6.95
N HIS A 87 -0.59 11.79 5.62
CA HIS A 87 -1.64 11.04 4.92
C HIS A 87 -1.33 9.54 4.98
N TYR A 88 -1.78 8.90 6.06
CA TYR A 88 -1.74 7.44 6.16
C TYR A 88 -2.88 6.81 5.37
N LEU A 89 -2.58 5.85 4.49
CA LEU A 89 -3.56 5.19 3.64
C LEU A 89 -3.56 3.67 3.89
N GLU A 90 -4.71 3.14 4.28
CA GLU A 90 -4.98 1.70 4.26
C GLU A 90 -6.38 1.48 3.70
N SER A 91 -6.42 1.21 2.39
CA SER A 91 -7.63 1.21 1.57
C SER A 91 -8.31 2.59 1.59
N GLU A 92 -7.50 3.65 1.42
CA GLU A 92 -7.90 5.05 1.42
C GLU A 92 -7.23 5.84 0.28
N ALA A 93 -7.78 7.02 -0.01
CA ALA A 93 -7.33 7.89 -1.09
C ALA A 93 -7.01 9.31 -0.60
N VAL A 94 -6.04 9.97 -1.25
CA VAL A 94 -5.75 11.40 -1.06
C VAL A 94 -5.47 12.05 -2.41
N THR A 95 -5.84 13.31 -2.59
CA THR A 95 -5.47 14.10 -3.76
C THR A 95 -4.44 15.15 -3.37
N ILE A 96 -3.28 15.12 -4.00
CA ILE A 96 -2.19 16.09 -3.78
C ILE A 96 -1.80 16.64 -5.15
N ALA A 97 -1.61 17.96 -5.29
CA ALA A 97 -1.18 18.60 -6.54
C ALA A 97 -1.93 18.11 -7.80
N GLY A 98 -3.25 17.90 -7.69
CA GLY A 98 -4.10 17.45 -8.80
C GLY A 98 -3.93 15.98 -9.21
N VAL A 99 -3.28 15.14 -8.41
CA VAL A 99 -3.11 13.69 -8.64
C VAL A 99 -3.75 12.94 -7.48
N ARG A 100 -4.58 11.94 -7.81
CA ARG A 100 -5.19 11.06 -6.82
C ARG A 100 -4.25 9.91 -6.48
N ILE A 101 -4.01 9.66 -5.20
CA ILE A 101 -3.16 8.57 -4.72
C ILE A 101 -4.04 7.61 -3.93
N LEU A 102 -4.11 6.36 -4.38
CA LEU A 102 -4.76 5.25 -3.69
C LEU A 102 -3.68 4.44 -2.95
N GLY A 103 -3.89 4.12 -1.68
CA GLY A 103 -2.90 3.40 -0.88
C GLY A 103 -3.48 2.26 -0.04
N CYS A 104 -2.79 1.13 -0.04
CA CYS A 104 -3.04 0.03 0.90
C CYS A 104 -1.80 -0.87 1.05
N THR A 105 -1.69 -1.60 2.16
CA THR A 105 -0.63 -2.63 2.33
C THR A 105 -0.72 -3.72 1.25
N LEU A 106 -1.93 -3.89 0.69
CA LEU A 106 -2.39 -4.93 -0.23
C LEU A 106 -2.39 -6.35 0.35
N TRP A 107 -1.37 -6.75 1.12
CA TRP A 107 -1.17 -8.16 1.51
C TRP A 107 -1.19 -9.09 0.29
N THR A 108 -1.19 -10.40 0.49
CA THR A 108 -1.18 -11.37 -0.62
C THR A 108 -2.33 -12.38 -0.53
N ASP A 109 -2.79 -12.84 -1.69
CA ASP A 109 -3.71 -13.96 -1.86
C ASP A 109 -3.03 -15.34 -1.92
N TYR A 110 -1.69 -15.37 -1.98
CA TYR A 110 -0.82 -16.53 -2.19
C TYR A 110 -1.07 -17.26 -3.52
N ALA A 111 -1.66 -16.59 -4.50
CA ALA A 111 -2.12 -17.19 -5.76
C ALA A 111 -1.39 -16.61 -6.99
N LEU A 112 -0.20 -16.04 -6.81
CA LEU A 112 0.62 -15.47 -7.87
C LEU A 112 0.80 -16.40 -9.09
N ASN A 113 1.00 -17.70 -8.84
CA ASN A 113 1.19 -18.71 -9.89
C ASN A 113 -0.13 -19.45 -10.22
N GLY A 114 -1.28 -18.87 -9.88
CA GLY A 114 -2.59 -19.52 -9.94
C GLY A 114 -3.06 -20.09 -8.59
N GLY A 115 -4.30 -20.59 -8.59
CA GLY A 115 -4.99 -21.01 -7.36
C GLY A 115 -4.66 -22.42 -6.86
N ASP A 116 -4.07 -23.28 -7.69
CA ASP A 116 -3.93 -24.71 -7.41
C ASP A 116 -3.03 -25.00 -6.20
N ASP A 117 -1.91 -24.28 -6.08
CA ASP A 117 -0.94 -24.46 -5.00
C ASP A 117 -1.12 -23.48 -3.82
N ARG A 118 -2.19 -22.66 -3.86
CA ARG A 118 -2.43 -21.60 -2.85
C ARG A 118 -2.39 -22.11 -1.41
N LEU A 119 -2.97 -23.29 -1.15
CA LEU A 119 -2.96 -23.89 0.20
C LEU A 119 -1.55 -24.32 0.64
N GLN A 120 -0.73 -24.77 -0.31
CA GLN A 120 0.66 -25.13 -0.04
C GLN A 120 1.47 -23.87 0.29
N PHE A 121 1.34 -22.80 -0.49
CA PHE A 121 2.01 -21.53 -0.22
C PHE A 121 1.58 -20.93 1.12
N MET A 122 0.29 -20.94 1.45
CA MET A 122 -0.19 -20.54 2.78
C MET A 122 0.43 -21.38 3.90
N SER A 123 0.50 -22.71 3.72
CA SER A 123 1.12 -23.60 4.70
C SER A 123 2.60 -23.26 4.90
N HIS A 124 3.34 -23.06 3.82
CA HIS A 124 4.75 -22.67 3.87
C HIS A 124 4.94 -21.31 4.53
N ALA A 125 4.15 -20.30 4.13
CA ALA A 125 4.17 -18.96 4.69
C ALA A 125 4.00 -19.02 6.21
N ARG A 126 3.00 -19.76 6.70
CA ARG A 126 2.71 -19.93 8.14
C ARG A 126 3.92 -20.33 8.97
N HIS A 127 4.78 -21.20 8.44
CA HIS A 127 5.92 -21.74 9.18
C HIS A 127 7.20 -20.90 8.98
N ALA A 128 7.35 -20.31 7.80
CA ALA A 128 8.54 -19.60 7.39
C ALA A 128 8.54 -18.13 7.82
N MET A 129 7.45 -17.42 7.53
CA MET A 129 7.37 -15.96 7.63
C MET A 129 7.25 -15.48 9.07
N ASN A 130 7.87 -14.33 9.34
CA ASN A 130 7.79 -13.66 10.64
C ASN A 130 6.42 -13.05 10.89
N ASP A 131 5.65 -12.72 9.85
CA ASP A 131 4.27 -12.23 9.94
C ASP A 131 3.43 -13.10 10.89
N TYR A 132 3.47 -14.42 10.70
CA TYR A 132 2.67 -15.37 11.49
C TYR A 132 3.29 -15.73 12.84
N LYS A 133 4.48 -15.21 13.15
CA LYS A 133 5.18 -15.38 14.43
C LYS A 133 5.03 -14.14 15.31
N LEU A 134 5.08 -12.96 14.70
CA LEU A 134 5.20 -11.66 15.39
C LEU A 134 3.89 -10.86 15.41
N ILE A 135 3.03 -11.00 14.40
CA ILE A 135 1.77 -10.24 14.33
C ILE A 135 0.71 -10.94 15.19
N ARG A 136 0.14 -10.20 16.13
CA ARG A 136 -0.83 -10.71 17.11
C ARG A 136 -2.25 -10.48 16.62
N ILE A 137 -3.18 -11.29 17.11
CA ILE A 137 -4.63 -11.03 16.95
C ILE A 137 -5.21 -10.81 18.34
N THR A 138 -6.06 -9.80 18.51
CA THR A 138 -6.84 -9.65 19.74
C THR A 138 -7.76 -10.84 19.94
N ARG A 139 -7.84 -11.37 21.17
CA ARG A 139 -8.81 -12.42 21.50
C ARG A 139 -10.22 -11.97 21.10
N SER A 140 -10.84 -12.75 20.23
CA SER A 140 -12.23 -12.58 19.82
C SER A 140 -12.92 -13.94 19.82
N PRO A 141 -14.19 -14.03 20.25
CA PRO A 141 -15.00 -15.24 20.07
C PRO A 141 -15.02 -15.72 18.61
N LEU A 142 -14.88 -14.79 17.64
CA LEU A 142 -14.90 -15.08 16.21
C LEU A 142 -13.69 -15.88 15.71
N TYR A 143 -12.51 -15.69 16.32
CA TYR A 143 -11.26 -16.29 15.82
C TYR A 143 -10.88 -17.61 16.50
N GLY A 144 -11.71 -18.09 17.42
CA GLY A 144 -11.45 -19.26 18.25
C GLY A 144 -10.43 -18.96 19.34
N HIS A 145 -10.64 -19.50 20.53
CA HIS A 145 -9.92 -19.14 21.77
C HIS A 145 -8.40 -19.43 21.77
N ASN A 146 -7.86 -20.06 20.73
CA ASN A 146 -6.44 -20.47 20.64
C ASN A 146 -5.61 -19.78 19.55
N ARG A 147 -6.17 -18.85 18.75
CA ARG A 147 -5.40 -18.15 17.71
C ARG A 147 -4.96 -16.76 18.21
N TYR A 148 -3.69 -16.66 18.58
CA TYR A 148 -3.04 -15.44 19.08
C TYR A 148 -2.13 -14.75 18.06
N ARG A 149 -2.03 -15.30 16.86
CA ARG A 149 -1.15 -14.85 15.79
C ARG A 149 -1.89 -14.83 14.48
N LEU A 150 -1.46 -13.94 13.60
CA LEU A 150 -1.95 -13.86 12.23
C LEU A 150 -1.92 -15.25 11.58
N PHE A 151 -2.87 -15.49 10.69
CA PHE A 151 -2.94 -16.69 9.88
C PHE A 151 -2.99 -16.30 8.40
N PRO A 152 -2.34 -17.03 7.48
CA PRO A 152 -2.30 -16.68 6.06
C PRO A 152 -3.67 -16.40 5.43
N ALA A 153 -4.69 -17.20 5.79
CA ALA A 153 -6.05 -17.00 5.31
C ALA A 153 -6.65 -15.62 5.68
N MET A 154 -6.21 -15.02 6.79
CA MET A 154 -6.65 -13.67 7.19
C MET A 154 -5.98 -12.59 6.35
N ALA A 155 -4.69 -12.74 6.06
CA ALA A 155 -3.99 -11.85 5.13
C ALA A 155 -4.60 -11.94 3.73
N ALA A 156 -4.91 -13.15 3.24
CA ALA A 156 -5.62 -13.32 1.97
C ALA A 156 -7.03 -12.72 1.97
N SER A 157 -7.74 -12.80 3.09
CA SER A 157 -9.05 -12.14 3.22
C SER A 157 -8.94 -10.62 3.21
N ARG A 158 -7.88 -10.04 3.79
CA ARG A 158 -7.61 -8.59 3.73
C ARG A 158 -7.20 -8.18 2.32
N HIS A 159 -6.36 -8.98 1.66
CA HIS A 159 -6.00 -8.78 0.25
C HIS A 159 -7.23 -8.70 -0.65
N GLU A 160 -8.12 -9.68 -0.55
CA GLU A 160 -9.35 -9.70 -1.34
C GLU A 160 -10.24 -8.47 -1.07
N ALA A 161 -10.24 -7.95 0.18
CA ALA A 161 -10.92 -6.71 0.50
C ALA A 161 -10.26 -5.48 -0.15
N SER A 162 -8.93 -5.38 -0.07
CA SER A 162 -8.15 -4.29 -0.69
C SER A 162 -8.26 -4.31 -2.21
N ARG A 163 -8.22 -5.49 -2.84
CA ARG A 163 -8.42 -5.66 -4.29
C ARG A 163 -9.81 -5.20 -4.73
N ARG A 164 -10.86 -5.59 -4.00
CA ARG A 164 -12.24 -5.11 -4.26
C ARG A 164 -12.36 -3.61 -4.13
N TRP A 165 -11.76 -3.03 -3.09
CA TRP A 165 -11.73 -1.59 -2.89
C TRP A 165 -10.99 -0.87 -4.04
N LEU A 166 -9.80 -1.33 -4.42
CA LEU A 166 -9.04 -0.79 -5.56
C LEU A 166 -9.85 -0.85 -6.86
N ALA A 167 -10.48 -1.98 -7.15
CA ALA A 167 -11.31 -2.14 -8.35
C ALA A 167 -12.48 -1.15 -8.37
N GLN A 168 -13.10 -0.88 -7.21
CA GLN A 168 -14.16 0.11 -7.08
C GLN A 168 -13.63 1.53 -7.31
N GLU A 169 -12.55 1.92 -6.64
CA GLU A 169 -11.98 3.27 -6.75
C GLU A 169 -11.49 3.58 -8.17
N LEU A 170 -10.87 2.60 -8.83
CA LEU A 170 -10.41 2.75 -10.21
C LEU A 170 -11.59 2.95 -11.17
N ARG A 171 -12.73 2.26 -10.96
CA ARG A 171 -13.96 2.48 -11.75
C ARG A 171 -14.59 3.85 -11.52
N VAL A 172 -14.67 4.31 -10.26
CA VAL A 172 -15.16 5.68 -9.96
C VAL A 172 -14.28 6.71 -10.69
N GLY A 173 -12.97 6.49 -10.64
CA GLY A 173 -12.00 7.28 -11.37
C GLY A 173 -12.19 7.26 -12.89
N THR A 174 -12.80 6.25 -13.50
CA THR A 174 -13.11 6.25 -14.94
C THR A 174 -14.47 6.90 -15.25
N GLU A 175 -15.51 6.56 -14.47
CA GLU A 175 -16.89 6.97 -14.71
C GLU A 175 -17.12 8.48 -14.54
N GLU A 176 -16.49 9.11 -13.55
CA GLU A 176 -16.61 10.55 -13.33
C GLU A 176 -16.14 11.34 -14.57
N GLY A 177 -15.32 10.73 -15.43
CA GLY A 177 -14.58 11.39 -16.51
C GLY A 177 -15.20 11.07 -17.85
N GLU A 178 -15.77 9.87 -17.90
CA GLU A 178 -16.99 9.55 -18.64
C GLU A 178 -17.93 10.77 -18.72
N ARG A 179 -18.39 11.18 -17.54
CA ARG A 179 -19.43 12.21 -17.33
C ARG A 179 -18.94 13.63 -17.59
N GLU A 180 -17.70 13.97 -17.26
CA GLU A 180 -17.16 15.31 -17.52
C GLU A 180 -16.91 15.56 -19.01
N ARG A 181 -16.34 14.60 -19.75
CA ARG A 181 -16.23 14.68 -21.23
C ARG A 181 -17.59 14.86 -21.91
N SER A 182 -18.59 14.15 -21.42
CA SER A 182 -19.97 14.22 -21.94
C SER A 182 -20.62 15.60 -21.72
N LYS A 183 -20.14 16.40 -20.76
CA LYS A 183 -20.62 17.78 -20.51
C LYS A 183 -19.89 18.81 -21.36
N GLU A 184 -18.62 18.57 -21.68
CA GLU A 184 -17.80 19.48 -22.50
C GLU A 184 -18.17 19.41 -23.99
N ASP A 185 -18.55 18.24 -24.51
CA ASP A 185 -18.97 18.08 -25.91
C ASP A 185 -20.31 18.80 -26.27
N GLY A 186 -21.01 19.37 -25.28
CA GLY A 186 -22.21 20.18 -25.47
C GLY A 186 -21.97 21.67 -25.73
N GLY A 187 -20.72 22.16 -25.66
CA GLY A 187 -20.35 23.57 -25.84
C GLY A 187 -19.18 23.72 -26.80
N ALA A 188 -19.41 24.36 -27.95
CA ALA A 188 -18.41 24.44 -29.01
C ALA A 188 -17.13 25.23 -28.66
N GLN A 189 -16.02 24.73 -29.23
CA GLN A 189 -14.76 25.37 -29.65
C GLN A 189 -13.52 25.28 -28.74
N GLY A 190 -12.71 24.26 -29.08
CA GLY A 190 -11.27 24.39 -29.29
C GLY A 190 -10.41 24.41 -28.04
N HIS A 191 -10.18 23.26 -27.41
CA HIS A 191 -9.07 23.03 -26.48
C HIS A 191 -8.53 21.60 -26.67
N ASP A 192 -7.23 21.43 -26.41
CA ASP A 192 -6.43 20.22 -26.65
C ASP A 192 -7.17 18.92 -26.28
N SER A 193 -7.40 18.07 -27.27
CA SER A 193 -8.09 16.78 -27.17
C SER A 193 -7.32 15.69 -26.40
N ASN A 194 -6.36 16.08 -25.55
CA ASN A 194 -5.47 15.15 -24.84
C ASN A 194 -5.36 15.43 -23.32
N ALA A 195 -6.13 16.40 -22.79
CA ALA A 195 -6.24 16.57 -21.36
C ALA A 195 -7.22 15.52 -20.80
N SER A 196 -6.71 14.57 -20.02
CA SER A 196 -7.54 13.73 -19.15
C SER A 196 -8.41 14.66 -18.31
N CYS A 197 -9.74 14.52 -18.42
CA CYS A 197 -10.71 15.26 -17.58
C CYS A 197 -10.55 14.93 -16.09
N HIS A 198 -9.70 13.95 -15.76
CA HIS A 198 -9.48 13.48 -14.40
C HIS A 198 -8.08 13.68 -13.87
N PRO A 199 -7.97 13.87 -12.54
CA PRO A 199 -6.68 13.83 -11.88
C PRO A 199 -6.05 12.47 -12.18
N PRO A 200 -4.83 12.43 -12.74
CA PRO A 200 -4.12 11.17 -12.92
C PRO A 200 -4.08 10.42 -11.57
N THR A 201 -4.21 9.10 -11.63
CA THR A 201 -4.26 8.26 -10.43
C THR A 201 -2.98 7.46 -10.30
N VAL A 202 -2.41 7.45 -9.10
CA VAL A 202 -1.29 6.61 -8.68
C VAL A 202 -1.80 5.61 -7.65
N VAL A 203 -1.43 4.34 -7.81
CA VAL A 203 -1.70 3.30 -6.81
C VAL A 203 -0.40 2.96 -6.10
N VAL A 204 -0.40 2.97 -4.78
CA VAL A 204 0.74 2.62 -3.93
C VAL A 204 0.37 1.40 -3.11
N THR A 205 1.11 0.31 -3.30
CA THR A 205 0.99 -0.90 -2.49
C THR A 205 2.34 -1.34 -1.99
N HIS A 206 2.37 -1.97 -0.80
CA HIS A 206 3.59 -2.54 -0.28
C HIS A 206 3.84 -3.93 -0.87
N HIS A 207 2.87 -4.84 -0.73
CA HIS A 207 2.93 -6.11 -1.45
C HIS A 207 2.80 -5.84 -2.95
N ALA A 208 3.63 -6.54 -3.74
CA ALA A 208 3.72 -6.32 -5.16
C ALA A 208 2.41 -6.69 -5.87
N PRO A 209 1.82 -5.77 -6.65
CA PRO A 209 0.55 -6.00 -7.31
C PRO A 209 0.71 -6.70 -8.67
N HIS A 210 1.95 -6.99 -9.10
CA HIS A 210 2.21 -7.57 -10.41
C HIS A 210 3.39 -8.54 -10.39
N PRO A 211 3.36 -9.66 -11.15
CA PRO A 211 4.46 -10.61 -11.24
C PRO A 211 5.79 -9.96 -11.70
N LYS A 212 5.74 -8.99 -12.62
CA LYS A 212 6.93 -8.24 -13.08
C LYS A 212 7.67 -7.44 -12.00
N SER A 213 7.09 -7.26 -10.81
CA SER A 213 7.79 -6.66 -9.68
C SER A 213 8.78 -7.62 -9.01
N ILE A 214 8.75 -8.90 -9.36
CA ILE A 214 9.61 -9.93 -8.79
C ILE A 214 10.94 -9.97 -9.55
N PRO A 215 12.09 -9.83 -8.86
CA PRO A 215 13.39 -9.96 -9.52
C PRO A 215 13.58 -11.36 -10.11
N GLU A 216 14.24 -11.46 -11.27
CA GLU A 216 14.39 -12.71 -12.05
C GLU A 216 14.87 -13.91 -11.21
N GLY A 217 15.79 -13.71 -10.26
CA GLY A 217 16.32 -14.77 -9.40
C GLY A 217 15.35 -15.33 -8.34
N PHE A 218 14.16 -14.73 -8.18
CA PHE A 218 13.19 -15.12 -7.16
C PHE A 218 11.89 -15.72 -7.71
N TRP A 219 11.73 -15.84 -9.03
CA TRP A 219 10.47 -16.35 -9.61
C TRP A 219 10.05 -17.73 -9.07
N ASP A 220 11.01 -18.66 -8.98
CA ASP A 220 10.77 -20.02 -8.49
C ASP A 220 10.89 -20.16 -6.96
N HIS A 221 11.14 -19.06 -6.25
CA HIS A 221 11.28 -19.11 -4.80
C HIS A 221 9.91 -19.37 -4.16
N TRP A 222 9.83 -20.40 -3.32
CA TRP A 222 8.58 -20.86 -2.71
C TRP A 222 7.90 -19.85 -1.75
N LEU A 223 8.60 -18.78 -1.37
CA LEU A 223 8.02 -17.65 -0.64
C LEU A 223 7.58 -16.48 -1.53
N THR A 224 7.84 -16.50 -2.82
CA THR A 224 7.48 -15.38 -3.72
C THR A 224 5.99 -15.03 -3.70
N PRO A 225 5.06 -16.01 -3.65
CA PRO A 225 3.64 -15.72 -3.46
C PRO A 225 3.30 -15.07 -2.10
N CYS A 226 4.24 -15.01 -1.14
CA CYS A 226 4.04 -14.28 0.11
C CYS A 226 4.17 -12.76 -0.08
N TYR A 227 4.82 -12.30 -1.15
CA TYR A 227 5.17 -10.89 -1.37
C TYR A 227 4.47 -10.27 -2.57
N ALA A 228 3.88 -11.08 -3.45
CA ALA A 228 3.29 -10.62 -4.69
C ALA A 228 1.98 -11.34 -5.01
N SER A 229 1.09 -10.64 -5.69
CA SER A 229 -0.13 -11.15 -6.33
C SER A 229 -0.23 -10.64 -7.76
N ASP A 230 -1.12 -11.23 -8.56
CA ASP A 230 -1.38 -10.79 -9.93
C ASP A 230 -2.65 -9.94 -10.01
N LEU A 231 -2.48 -8.62 -10.08
CA LEU A 231 -3.56 -7.65 -10.29
C LEU A 231 -3.53 -7.07 -11.72
N THR A 232 -2.98 -7.80 -12.70
CA THR A 232 -2.89 -7.34 -14.10
C THR A 232 -4.23 -6.83 -14.63
N ASP A 233 -5.34 -7.47 -14.24
CA ASP A 233 -6.70 -7.10 -14.67
C ASP A 233 -7.20 -5.75 -14.12
N LEU A 234 -6.55 -5.21 -13.09
CA LEU A 234 -6.85 -3.88 -12.53
C LEU A 234 -5.90 -2.80 -13.08
N MET A 235 -4.87 -3.18 -13.82
CA MET A 235 -3.91 -2.25 -14.38
C MET A 235 -4.43 -1.73 -15.73
N GLY A 236 -4.20 -0.45 -16.00
CA GLY A 236 -4.51 0.15 -17.29
C GLY A 236 -3.69 -0.48 -18.44
N PRO A 237 -4.07 -0.22 -19.70
CA PRO A 237 -3.34 -0.68 -20.88
C PRO A 237 -1.90 -0.15 -20.95
#